data_AF-A0A4Y8RWY5-F1
#
_entry.id   AF-A0A4Y8RWY5-F1
#
_cell.length_a   1.000
_cell.length_b   1.000
_cell.length_c   1.000
_cell.angle_alpha   90.00
_cell.angle_beta   90.00
_cell.angle_gamma   90.00
#
_symmetry.space_group_name_H-M   'P 1'
#
loop_
_entity.id
_entity.type
_entity.pdbx_description
1 polymer ?
#
loop_
_entity_poly.entity_id
_entity_poly.type
_entity_poly.pdbx_seq_one_letter_code
_entity_poly.pdbx_strand_id
1 'polypeptide(L)'
;MTVKVNPNDGSKNHLYLHVEREELNVACTCGMPNEKLCYHAFIGLHSMCWLTEGFDFQEIYWPGYYNSAKAKKFLEIELGKQRINVSTKPEFGTIYRSVLQFPDDQPPVLTNPTDQMLAIKPGDTAIYAYAVCFATGRFRNRHFPLLLPFYGVTSKDGSKVVSFSRFILPDKLPVKANGDQQNQLDDYSKSLYGIIKPLSIAENHSKKTWEAAKQTIFETWQSILPLLIDYPYNQSYHLYWLKHLRERPMKMFMRDCRYSLERPFLAFDLTYRKEYFNLSVNVIVGSKLIPVTHKPNLFVFDEETHTAFLMNSIQDDELLIWMMDNKNKLTVRIRRLSNP
;
A
#
# COMPACT_ATOMS: atom_id res chain seq x y z
N MET A 1 0.83 18.48 -20.71
CA MET A 1 -0.41 18.55 -21.54
C MET A 1 -1.07 19.89 -21.28
N THR A 2 -1.69 20.55 -22.26
CA THR A 2 -2.42 21.80 -22.02
C THR A 2 -3.92 21.52 -21.92
N VAL A 3 -4.52 21.83 -20.77
CA VAL A 3 -5.95 21.63 -20.52
C VAL A 3 -6.67 22.97 -20.62
N LYS A 4 -7.76 23.00 -21.40
CA LYS A 4 -8.66 24.14 -21.49
C LYS A 4 -9.71 24.06 -20.38
N VAL A 5 -9.85 25.12 -19.59
CA VAL A 5 -10.76 25.22 -18.45
C VAL A 5 -11.67 26.43 -18.64
N ASN A 6 -12.93 26.28 -18.26
CA ASN A 6 -13.88 27.37 -18.21
C ASN A 6 -13.88 27.94 -16.78
N PRO A 7 -13.36 29.15 -16.54
CA PRO A 7 -13.40 29.77 -15.23
C PRO A 7 -14.86 30.02 -14.81
N ASN A 8 -15.15 29.85 -13.52
CA ASN A 8 -16.48 30.06 -12.95
C ASN A 8 -16.70 31.54 -12.58
N ASP A 9 -16.37 32.45 -13.50
CA ASP A 9 -16.43 33.90 -13.31
C ASP A 9 -17.53 34.57 -14.15
N GLY A 10 -18.34 33.77 -14.87
CA GLY A 10 -19.40 34.26 -15.76
C GLY A 10 -18.89 34.85 -17.08
N SER A 11 -17.57 34.83 -17.33
CA SER A 11 -16.97 35.37 -18.55
C SER A 11 -16.94 34.35 -19.70
N LYS A 12 -16.71 34.84 -20.93
CA LYS A 12 -16.43 34.00 -22.11
C LYS A 12 -14.95 33.61 -22.21
N ASN A 13 -14.13 34.02 -21.23
CA ASN A 13 -12.70 33.76 -21.26
C ASN A 13 -12.40 32.33 -20.87
N HIS A 14 -11.32 31.79 -21.42
CA HIS A 14 -10.87 30.43 -21.14
C HIS A 14 -9.48 30.48 -20.52
N LEU A 15 -9.22 29.51 -19.65
CA LEU A 15 -7.91 29.26 -19.07
C LEU A 15 -7.27 28.06 -19.73
N TYR A 16 -5.97 28.14 -19.94
CA TYR A 16 -5.14 27.05 -20.41
C TYR A 16 -4.11 26.76 -19.33
N LEU A 17 -4.20 25.56 -18.75
CA LEU A 17 -3.28 25.09 -17.72
C LEU A 17 -2.32 24.11 -18.35
N HIS A 18 -1.03 24.28 -18.09
CA HIS A 18 -0.01 23.39 -18.55
C HIS A 18 0.94 23.08 -17.39
N VAL A 19 0.83 21.86 -16.89
CA VAL A 19 1.66 21.41 -15.76
C VAL A 19 2.95 20.80 -16.30
N GLU A 20 4.05 21.33 -15.78
CA GLU A 20 5.40 20.79 -15.89
C GLU A 20 5.83 20.20 -14.54
N ARG A 21 7.02 19.60 -14.49
CA ARG A 21 7.50 18.88 -13.29
C ARG A 21 7.48 19.74 -12.03
N GLU A 22 7.93 20.99 -12.14
CA GLU A 22 8.13 21.91 -11.02
C GLU A 22 7.32 23.21 -11.17
N GLU A 23 6.60 23.36 -12.28
CA GLU A 23 5.97 24.63 -12.66
C GLU A 23 4.56 24.40 -13.19
N LEU A 24 3.66 25.33 -12.87
CA LEU A 24 2.33 25.44 -13.46
C LEU A 24 2.30 26.65 -14.38
N ASN A 25 2.23 26.39 -15.68
CA ASN A 25 2.06 27.43 -16.70
C ASN A 25 0.57 27.72 -16.89
N VAL A 26 0.21 29.00 -16.78
CA VAL A 26 -1.19 29.46 -16.88
C VAL A 26 -1.29 30.51 -17.96
N ALA A 27 -2.22 30.32 -18.90
CA ALA A 27 -2.57 31.31 -19.91
C ALA A 27 -4.07 31.58 -19.90
N CYS A 28 -4.49 32.80 -20.20
CA CYS A 28 -5.89 33.18 -20.33
C CYS A 28 -6.15 33.86 -21.68
N THR A 29 -7.31 33.63 -22.27
CA THR A 29 -7.72 34.30 -23.52
C THR A 29 -7.85 35.81 -23.41
N CYS A 30 -7.88 36.39 -22.21
CA CYS A 30 -7.86 37.83 -22.00
C CYS A 30 -6.45 38.46 -22.13
N GLY A 31 -5.42 37.66 -22.44
CA GLY A 31 -4.07 38.14 -22.76
C GLY A 31 -3.11 38.35 -21.60
N MET A 32 -3.55 38.20 -20.33
CA MET A 32 -2.70 38.33 -19.13
C MET A 32 -1.73 39.52 -19.15
N PRO A 33 -2.23 40.76 -19.03
CA PRO A 33 -1.39 41.94 -19.12
C PRO A 33 -0.31 41.96 -18.03
N ASN A 34 0.90 42.39 -18.41
CA ASN A 34 2.07 42.56 -17.54
C ASN A 34 2.55 41.27 -16.85
N GLU A 35 2.38 40.10 -17.49
CA GLU A 35 2.83 38.79 -16.97
C GLU A 35 2.22 38.42 -15.60
N LYS A 36 1.15 39.12 -15.19
CA LYS A 36 0.42 38.83 -13.95
C LYS A 36 -0.76 37.92 -14.24
N LEU A 37 -1.11 37.07 -13.27
CA LEU A 37 -2.38 36.34 -13.29
C LEU A 37 -3.52 37.36 -13.40
N CYS A 38 -4.30 37.26 -14.47
CA CYS A 38 -5.51 38.04 -14.63
C CYS A 38 -6.58 37.57 -13.65
N TYR A 39 -7.63 38.38 -13.44
CA TYR A 39 -8.74 38.03 -12.56
C TYR A 39 -9.39 36.67 -12.92
N HIS A 40 -9.59 36.39 -14.22
CA HIS A 40 -10.16 35.12 -14.66
C HIS A 40 -9.28 33.92 -14.26
N ALA A 41 -7.95 34.05 -14.42
CA ALA A 41 -6.99 33.01 -14.06
C ALA A 41 -6.97 32.78 -12.55
N PHE A 42 -6.99 33.87 -11.77
CA PHE A 42 -7.07 33.80 -10.32
C PHE A 42 -8.35 33.09 -9.85
N ILE A 43 -9.53 33.49 -10.34
CA ILE A 43 -10.81 32.88 -9.95
C ILE A 43 -10.89 31.42 -10.39
N GLY A 44 -10.38 31.08 -11.58
CA GLY A 44 -10.33 29.70 -12.05
C GLY A 44 -9.46 28.82 -11.16
N LEU A 45 -8.22 29.24 -10.87
CA LEU A 45 -7.30 28.54 -9.96
C LEU A 45 -7.89 28.43 -8.55
N HIS A 46 -8.39 29.53 -8.00
CA HIS A 46 -9.03 29.57 -6.69
C HIS A 46 -10.21 28.61 -6.61
N SER A 47 -11.07 28.58 -7.63
CA SER A 47 -12.24 27.68 -7.66
C SER A 47 -11.84 26.20 -7.67
N MET A 48 -10.75 25.85 -8.36
CA MET A 48 -10.22 24.48 -8.35
C MET A 48 -9.62 24.11 -6.99
N CYS A 49 -8.82 25.00 -6.40
CA CYS A 49 -8.11 24.75 -5.13
C CYS A 49 -8.97 24.87 -3.87
N TRP A 50 -10.07 25.65 -3.90
CA TRP A 50 -10.90 25.92 -2.72
C TRP A 50 -12.01 24.89 -2.50
N LEU A 51 -12.58 24.33 -3.58
CA LEU A 51 -13.71 23.38 -3.50
C LEU A 51 -13.28 21.91 -3.39
N THR A 52 -12.00 21.63 -3.62
CA THR A 52 -11.39 20.32 -3.40
C THR A 52 -10.29 20.54 -2.37
N GLU A 53 -10.24 19.76 -1.30
CA GLU A 53 -9.25 19.87 -0.21
C GLU A 53 -7.81 19.72 -0.76
N GLY A 54 -7.25 20.78 -1.36
CA GLY A 54 -5.98 20.75 -2.07
C GLY A 54 -6.04 19.99 -3.39
N PHE A 55 -6.44 20.66 -4.48
CA PHE A 55 -6.30 20.09 -5.83
C PHE A 55 -4.80 19.84 -6.15
N ASP A 56 -4.40 18.58 -6.33
CA ASP A 56 -3.04 18.24 -6.70
C ASP A 56 -2.85 18.37 -8.23
N PHE A 57 -2.14 19.42 -8.65
CA PHE A 57 -1.83 19.64 -10.06
C PHE A 57 -0.99 18.51 -10.69
N GLN A 58 -0.33 17.66 -9.89
CA GLN A 58 0.34 16.46 -10.39
C GLN A 58 -0.63 15.47 -11.05
N GLU A 59 -1.92 15.48 -10.70
CA GLU A 59 -2.93 14.63 -11.35
C GLU A 59 -3.05 14.91 -12.85
N ILE A 60 -2.88 16.18 -13.24
CA ILE A 60 -2.93 16.63 -14.64
C ILE A 60 -1.54 16.78 -15.29
N TYR A 61 -0.47 16.40 -14.58
CA TYR A 61 0.88 16.30 -15.14
C TYR A 61 1.00 15.06 -16.04
N TRP A 62 1.16 15.27 -17.35
CA TRP A 62 1.29 14.22 -18.36
C TRP A 62 2.39 14.55 -19.37
N PRO A 63 3.66 14.28 -19.01
CA PRO A 63 4.81 14.62 -19.84
C PRO A 63 4.77 13.86 -21.18
N GLY A 64 4.98 14.58 -22.28
CA GLY A 64 4.99 13.99 -23.62
C GLY A 64 3.60 13.72 -24.24
N TYR A 65 2.51 14.11 -23.58
CA TYR A 65 1.11 14.04 -24.07
C TYR A 65 0.53 15.43 -24.39
N TYR A 66 1.37 16.36 -24.85
CA TYR A 66 1.00 17.74 -25.16
C TYR A 66 0.15 17.91 -26.44
N ASN A 67 0.15 16.92 -27.33
CA ASN A 67 -0.64 16.91 -28.55
C ASN A 67 -2.00 16.21 -28.30
N SER A 68 -3.10 16.87 -28.68
CA SER A 68 -4.47 16.40 -28.47
C SER A 68 -4.78 15.04 -29.11
N ALA A 69 -4.21 14.72 -30.28
CA ALA A 69 -4.39 13.42 -30.92
C ALA A 69 -3.67 12.29 -30.16
N LYS A 70 -2.47 12.58 -29.64
CA LYS A 70 -1.70 11.63 -28.83
C LYS A 70 -2.34 11.43 -27.46
N ALA A 71 -2.78 12.51 -26.81
CA ALA A 71 -3.52 12.43 -25.55
C ALA A 71 -4.79 11.59 -25.70
N LYS A 72 -5.63 11.88 -26.71
CA LYS A 72 -6.89 11.13 -26.97
C LYS A 72 -6.70 9.64 -27.26
N LYS A 73 -5.53 9.21 -27.74
CA LYS A 73 -5.24 7.79 -28.01
C LYS A 73 -5.12 7.00 -26.70
N PHE A 74 -4.41 7.54 -25.71
CA PHE A 74 -4.00 6.81 -24.51
C PHE A 74 -4.68 7.26 -23.21
N LEU A 75 -5.20 8.48 -23.19
CA LEU A 75 -5.79 9.13 -22.03
C LEU A 75 -7.29 9.33 -22.23
N GLU A 76 -8.01 9.28 -21.12
CA GLU A 76 -9.38 9.73 -20.97
C GLU A 76 -9.34 11.06 -20.20
N ILE A 77 -9.94 12.10 -20.79
CA ILE A 77 -9.95 13.46 -20.23
C ILE A 77 -11.40 13.85 -20.02
N GLU A 78 -11.80 13.93 -18.76
CA GLU A 78 -13.13 14.38 -18.36
C GLU A 78 -13.02 15.82 -17.84
N LEU A 79 -13.72 16.74 -18.52
CA LEU A 79 -13.80 18.14 -18.12
C LEU A 79 -15.14 18.38 -17.43
N GLY A 80 -15.12 18.40 -16.10
CA GLY A 80 -16.25 18.86 -15.29
C GLY A 80 -16.23 20.37 -15.09
N LYS A 81 -17.31 20.93 -14.52
CA LYS A 81 -17.40 22.38 -14.18
C LYS A 81 -16.34 22.83 -13.17
N GLN A 82 -15.84 21.92 -12.33
CA GLN A 82 -14.94 22.23 -11.22
C GLN A 82 -13.81 21.19 -11.06
N ARG A 83 -13.75 20.17 -11.94
CA ARG A 83 -12.76 19.10 -11.85
C ARG A 83 -12.26 18.74 -13.25
N ILE A 84 -10.94 18.60 -13.35
CA ILE A 84 -10.27 18.05 -14.51
C ILE A 84 -9.81 16.67 -14.08
N ASN A 85 -10.41 15.63 -14.63
CA ASN A 85 -9.94 14.27 -14.41
C ASN A 85 -9.22 13.79 -15.66
N VAL A 86 -7.98 13.37 -15.50
CA VAL A 86 -7.20 12.78 -16.58
C VAL A 86 -6.71 11.44 -16.11
N SER A 87 -7.16 10.39 -16.78
CA SER A 87 -6.81 9.01 -16.47
C SER A 87 -6.27 8.31 -17.71
N THR A 88 -5.58 7.21 -17.51
CA THR A 88 -5.24 6.29 -18.60
C THR A 88 -6.47 5.49 -19.00
N LYS A 89 -6.65 5.25 -20.31
CA LYS A 89 -7.69 4.30 -20.74
C LYS A 89 -7.41 2.90 -20.19
N PRO A 90 -8.44 2.12 -19.83
CA PRO A 90 -8.28 0.83 -19.14
C PRO A 90 -7.30 -0.14 -19.81
N GLU A 91 -7.27 -0.19 -21.15
CA GLU A 91 -6.41 -1.09 -21.93
C GLU A 91 -4.90 -0.84 -21.73
N PHE A 92 -4.52 0.38 -21.36
CA PHE A 92 -3.13 0.79 -21.19
C PHE A 92 -2.63 0.70 -19.73
N GLY A 93 -3.47 0.29 -18.77
CA GLY A 93 -3.04 0.24 -17.36
C GLY A 93 -2.68 1.63 -16.85
N THR A 94 -1.51 1.81 -16.25
CA THR A 94 -0.93 3.14 -15.95
C THR A 94 0.14 3.48 -16.98
N ILE A 95 0.30 4.75 -17.35
CA ILE A 95 1.41 5.22 -18.20
C ILE A 95 2.48 5.82 -17.31
N TYR A 96 3.74 5.46 -17.57
CA TYR A 96 4.88 5.97 -16.81
C TYR A 96 5.02 7.48 -16.94
N ARG A 97 5.01 8.16 -15.79
CA ARG A 97 5.32 9.58 -15.63
C ARG A 97 6.57 9.63 -14.76
N SER A 98 7.70 10.13 -15.27
CA SER A 98 8.99 9.96 -14.61
C SER A 98 9.05 10.72 -13.28
N VAL A 99 8.97 9.99 -12.15
CA VAL A 99 9.21 10.57 -10.81
C VAL A 99 9.90 9.59 -9.84
N LEU A 100 10.35 8.41 -10.30
CA LEU A 100 10.87 7.39 -9.39
C LEU A 100 12.41 7.42 -9.36
N GLN A 101 12.96 7.80 -8.21
CA GLN A 101 14.30 7.42 -7.78
C GLN A 101 14.12 6.41 -6.64
N PHE A 102 14.85 5.30 -6.71
CA PHE A 102 14.87 4.31 -5.65
C PHE A 102 16.27 4.28 -5.03
N PRO A 103 16.39 4.28 -3.69
CA PRO A 103 17.66 4.00 -3.03
C PRO A 103 18.07 2.53 -3.22
N ASP A 104 19.36 2.25 -3.13
CA ASP A 104 19.91 0.89 -3.09
C ASP A 104 19.90 0.39 -1.64
N ASP A 105 19.04 -0.58 -1.32
CA ASP A 105 19.04 -1.26 -0.02
C ASP A 105 19.43 -2.74 -0.19
N GLN A 106 20.43 -3.19 0.59
CA GLN A 106 20.79 -4.60 0.70
C GLN A 106 19.87 -5.29 1.72
N PRO A 107 19.26 -6.44 1.39
CA PRO A 107 18.38 -7.15 2.32
C PRO A 107 19.19 -7.74 3.48
N PRO A 108 18.72 -7.64 4.73
CA PRO A 108 19.38 -8.28 5.85
C PRO A 108 19.13 -9.80 5.84
N VAL A 109 20.12 -10.55 6.31
CA VAL A 109 20.06 -12.01 6.43
C VAL A 109 19.23 -12.37 7.66
N LEU A 110 18.18 -13.16 7.46
CA LEU A 110 17.42 -13.73 8.57
C LEU A 110 18.19 -14.89 9.18
N THR A 111 18.26 -14.91 10.50
CA THR A 111 18.76 -16.06 11.25
C THR A 111 17.72 -17.18 11.29
N ASN A 112 18.19 -18.41 11.13
CA ASN A 112 17.36 -19.61 11.18
C ASN A 112 16.68 -19.76 12.56
N PRO A 113 15.45 -20.28 12.60
CA PRO A 113 14.70 -20.51 13.83
C PRO A 113 15.39 -21.57 14.71
N THR A 114 15.10 -21.47 16.00
CA THR A 114 15.46 -22.47 17.00
C THR A 114 14.46 -23.63 16.93
N ASP A 115 14.95 -24.85 16.73
CA ASP A 115 14.14 -26.07 16.65
C ASP A 115 13.39 -26.35 17.96
N GLN A 116 12.18 -25.83 18.11
CA GLN A 116 11.21 -26.30 19.11
C GLN A 116 9.82 -26.41 18.48
N MET A 117 9.51 -27.61 17.98
CA MET A 117 8.14 -27.98 17.64
C MET A 117 7.30 -28.07 18.93
N LEU A 118 6.34 -27.17 19.08
CA LEU A 118 5.34 -27.27 20.15
C LEU A 118 4.30 -28.34 19.79
N ALA A 119 4.14 -29.32 20.67
CA ALA A 119 3.21 -30.44 20.48
C ALA A 119 1.74 -29.97 20.47
N ILE A 120 1.03 -30.32 19.40
CA ILE A 120 -0.42 -30.13 19.27
C ILE A 120 -1.13 -31.09 20.24
N LYS A 121 -1.95 -30.56 21.15
CA LYS A 121 -2.78 -31.37 22.05
C LYS A 121 -4.18 -31.55 21.46
N PRO A 122 -4.68 -32.79 21.25
CA PRO A 122 -6.05 -33.02 20.81
C PRO A 122 -7.09 -32.64 21.89
N GLY A 123 -8.27 -32.17 21.47
CA GLY A 123 -9.40 -31.80 22.32
C GLY A 123 -9.89 -30.35 22.13
N ASP A 124 -11.12 -30.03 22.57
CA ASP A 124 -11.70 -28.67 22.62
C ASP A 124 -10.95 -27.81 23.66
N THR A 125 -9.72 -27.41 23.32
CA THR A 125 -8.75 -26.86 24.25
C THR A 125 -8.73 -25.34 24.12
N ALA A 126 -8.75 -24.64 25.26
CA ALA A 126 -8.50 -23.21 25.28
C ALA A 126 -7.04 -22.94 24.90
N ILE A 127 -6.81 -22.06 23.94
CA ILE A 127 -5.49 -21.72 23.42
C ILE A 127 -5.17 -20.24 23.61
N TYR A 128 -3.87 -19.96 23.63
CA TYR A 128 -3.27 -18.64 23.48
C TYR A 128 -2.48 -18.65 22.19
N ALA A 129 -2.80 -17.77 21.25
CA ALA A 129 -2.12 -17.72 19.96
C ALA A 129 -2.06 -16.28 19.42
N TYR A 130 -1.42 -16.11 18.27
CA TYR A 130 -1.19 -14.79 17.70
C TYR A 130 -1.87 -14.60 16.35
N ALA A 131 -2.36 -13.39 16.13
CA ALA A 131 -2.90 -12.96 14.85
C ALA A 131 -2.04 -11.84 14.26
N VAL A 132 -1.71 -11.93 12.97
CA VAL A 132 -1.28 -10.75 12.21
C VAL A 132 -2.50 -9.95 11.80
N CYS A 133 -2.65 -8.76 12.38
CA CYS A 133 -3.72 -7.82 12.07
C CYS A 133 -3.26 -6.84 11.00
N PHE A 134 -3.96 -6.77 9.87
CA PHE A 134 -3.53 -5.96 8.73
C PHE A 134 -4.70 -5.28 8.02
N ALA A 135 -4.39 -4.19 7.31
CA ALA A 135 -5.31 -3.48 6.44
C ALA A 135 -4.88 -3.62 4.97
N THR A 136 -5.84 -3.68 4.05
CA THR A 136 -5.58 -3.75 2.60
C THR A 136 -6.33 -2.67 1.84
N GLY A 137 -6.01 -2.53 0.55
CA GLY A 137 -6.68 -1.61 -0.38
C GLY A 137 -6.64 -0.16 0.10
N ARG A 138 -7.76 0.55 0.00
CA ARG A 138 -7.88 1.97 0.42
C ARG A 138 -7.61 2.22 1.91
N PHE A 139 -7.55 1.18 2.73
CA PHE A 139 -7.30 1.28 4.17
C PHE A 139 -5.86 0.90 4.55
N ARG A 140 -5.03 0.48 3.58
CA ARG A 140 -3.64 0.01 3.80
C ARG A 140 -2.81 1.00 4.64
N ASN A 141 -2.99 2.31 4.42
CA ASN A 141 -2.26 3.37 5.13
C ASN A 141 -2.90 3.80 6.45
N ARG A 142 -3.88 3.05 6.98
CA ARG A 142 -4.49 3.35 8.30
C ARG A 142 -3.68 2.77 9.45
N HIS A 143 -2.94 1.69 9.23
CA HIS A 143 -1.95 1.15 10.17
C HIS A 143 -1.03 0.15 9.45
N PHE A 144 0.15 -0.07 10.02
CA PHE A 144 1.02 -1.18 9.65
C PHE A 144 0.53 -2.51 10.23
N PRO A 145 0.99 -3.67 9.71
CA PRO A 145 0.68 -4.96 10.29
C PRO A 145 1.11 -5.03 11.75
N LEU A 146 0.21 -5.52 12.59
CA LEU A 146 0.37 -5.61 14.03
C LEU A 146 0.26 -7.07 14.45
N LEU A 147 1.12 -7.52 15.35
CA LEU A 147 0.96 -8.81 16.02
C LEU A 147 0.05 -8.64 17.24
N LEU A 148 -1.05 -9.37 17.33
CA LEU A 148 -1.93 -9.37 18.51
C LEU A 148 -2.16 -10.78 19.04
N PRO A 149 -1.92 -11.01 20.34
CA PRO A 149 -2.33 -12.24 20.98
C PRO A 149 -3.84 -12.32 21.14
N PHE A 150 -4.37 -13.53 21.15
CA PHE A 150 -5.78 -13.81 21.35
C PHE A 150 -6.00 -15.12 22.11
N TYR A 151 -7.15 -15.21 22.76
CA TYR A 151 -7.67 -16.44 23.32
C TYR A 151 -8.67 -17.08 22.35
N GLY A 152 -8.54 -18.39 22.16
CA GLY A 152 -9.41 -19.18 21.29
C GLY A 152 -9.72 -20.55 21.85
N VAL A 153 -10.52 -21.32 21.11
CA VAL A 153 -10.80 -22.73 21.38
C VAL A 153 -10.62 -23.52 20.10
N THR A 154 -9.91 -24.63 20.19
CA THR A 154 -9.69 -25.55 19.07
C THR A 154 -10.91 -26.41 18.77
N SER A 155 -10.94 -27.01 17.59
CA SER A 155 -11.86 -28.10 17.28
C SER A 155 -11.59 -29.34 18.12
N LYS A 156 -12.55 -30.26 18.17
CA LYS A 156 -12.45 -31.54 18.89
C LYS A 156 -11.21 -32.36 18.54
N ASP A 157 -10.80 -32.32 17.28
CA ASP A 157 -9.60 -33.00 16.77
C ASP A 157 -8.30 -32.19 17.02
N GLY A 158 -8.39 -30.98 17.57
CA GLY A 158 -7.26 -30.08 17.83
C GLY A 158 -6.65 -29.45 16.58
N SER A 159 -7.23 -29.67 15.38
CA SER A 159 -6.59 -29.30 14.11
C SER A 159 -6.65 -27.82 13.77
N LYS A 160 -7.67 -27.10 14.25
CA LYS A 160 -7.89 -25.68 13.94
C LYS A 160 -8.59 -24.93 15.06
N VAL A 161 -8.54 -23.60 15.02
CA VAL A 161 -9.30 -22.74 15.93
C VAL A 161 -10.72 -22.56 15.42
N VAL A 162 -11.72 -22.88 16.24
CA VAL A 162 -13.14 -22.80 15.85
C VAL A 162 -13.90 -21.68 16.55
N SER A 163 -13.36 -21.17 17.65
CA SER A 163 -13.94 -20.07 18.42
C SER A 163 -12.87 -19.11 18.89
N PHE A 164 -13.22 -17.82 18.93
CA PHE A 164 -12.34 -16.75 19.35
C PHE A 164 -13.05 -15.93 20.43
N SER A 165 -12.44 -15.84 21.61
CA SER A 165 -13.05 -15.21 22.78
C SER A 165 -12.68 -13.73 22.85
N ARG A 166 -11.37 -13.40 22.81
CA ARG A 166 -10.88 -12.01 22.80
C ARG A 166 -9.45 -11.89 22.30
N PHE A 167 -9.14 -10.74 21.69
CA PHE A 167 -7.78 -10.21 21.62
C PHE A 167 -7.31 -9.79 23.01
N ILE A 168 -6.00 -9.87 23.20
CA ILE A 168 -5.31 -9.42 24.40
C ILE A 168 -4.54 -8.16 24.00
N LEU A 169 -5.04 -7.02 24.48
CA LEU A 169 -4.37 -5.76 24.24
C LEU A 169 -3.05 -5.72 25.05
N PRO A 170 -2.01 -5.04 24.54
CA PRO A 170 -0.68 -5.07 25.19
C PRO A 170 -0.61 -4.53 26.62
N ASP A 171 -1.57 -3.71 27.04
CA ASP A 171 -1.75 -3.24 28.42
C ASP A 171 -2.37 -4.30 29.35
N LYS A 172 -2.91 -5.38 28.78
CA LYS A 172 -3.57 -6.49 29.47
C LYS A 172 -2.85 -7.83 29.26
N LEU A 173 -1.60 -7.80 28.80
CA LEU A 173 -0.79 -9.01 28.65
C LEU A 173 -0.58 -9.69 30.01
N PRO A 174 -0.61 -11.02 30.07
CA PRO A 174 -0.33 -11.75 31.31
C PRO A 174 1.10 -11.46 31.77
N VAL A 175 1.29 -11.32 33.09
CA VAL A 175 2.58 -10.94 33.70
C VAL A 175 3.70 -11.96 33.41
N LYS A 176 3.34 -13.23 33.18
CA LYS A 176 4.25 -14.29 32.72
C LYS A 176 3.48 -15.31 31.89
N ALA A 177 3.93 -15.57 30.68
CA ALA A 177 3.46 -16.68 29.87
C ALA A 177 4.15 -18.00 30.25
N ASN A 178 3.60 -19.13 29.78
CA ASN A 178 4.09 -20.47 30.07
C ASN A 178 5.37 -20.88 29.30
N GLY A 179 6.10 -19.95 28.67
CA GLY A 179 7.36 -20.24 27.97
C GLY A 179 8.07 -19.01 27.39
N ASP A 180 9.38 -19.13 27.18
CA ASP A 180 10.27 -18.03 26.76
C ASP A 180 9.90 -17.46 25.37
N GLN A 181 9.52 -18.32 24.42
CA GLN A 181 9.07 -17.89 23.08
C GLN A 181 7.80 -17.04 23.13
N GLN A 182 6.83 -17.39 23.99
CA GLN A 182 5.60 -16.61 24.15
C GLN A 182 5.90 -15.25 24.80
N ASN A 183 6.78 -15.21 25.80
CA ASN A 183 7.20 -13.94 26.40
C ASN A 183 7.86 -13.01 25.35
N GLN A 184 8.73 -13.55 24.48
CA GLN A 184 9.33 -12.77 23.40
C GLN A 184 8.27 -12.24 22.41
N LEU A 185 7.32 -13.07 21.99
CA LEU A 185 6.24 -12.65 21.09
C LEU A 185 5.30 -11.62 21.73
N ASP A 186 5.04 -11.72 23.04
CA ASP A 186 4.27 -10.73 23.81
C ASP A 186 5.00 -9.39 23.91
N ASP A 187 6.33 -9.40 24.13
CA ASP A 187 7.16 -8.20 24.13
C ASP A 187 7.18 -7.53 22.75
N TYR A 188 7.32 -8.32 21.68
CA TYR A 188 7.24 -7.81 20.31
C TYR A 188 5.86 -7.23 19.98
N SER A 189 4.77 -7.92 20.36
CA SER A 189 3.40 -7.44 20.22
C SER A 189 3.22 -6.07 20.91
N LYS A 190 3.73 -5.94 22.14
CA LYS A 190 3.69 -4.68 22.90
C LYS A 190 4.49 -3.57 22.25
N SER A 191 5.69 -3.88 21.76
CA SER A 191 6.54 -2.93 21.04
C SER A 191 5.87 -2.42 19.77
N LEU A 192 5.40 -3.34 18.90
CA LEU A 192 4.69 -2.98 17.67
C LEU A 192 3.45 -2.13 17.95
N TYR A 193 2.66 -2.48 18.96
CA TYR A 193 1.47 -1.72 19.32
C TYR A 193 1.80 -0.31 19.81
N GLY A 194 2.86 -0.16 20.62
CA GLY A 194 3.36 1.13 21.09
C GLY A 194 3.77 2.07 19.95
N ILE A 195 4.33 1.52 18.88
CA ILE A 195 4.71 2.28 17.67
C ILE A 195 3.48 2.59 16.80
N ILE A 196 2.65 1.57 16.51
CA ILE A 196 1.58 1.66 15.51
C ILE A 196 0.36 2.45 16.02
N LYS A 197 0.02 2.33 17.32
CA LYS A 197 -1.19 2.95 17.87
C LYS A 197 -1.19 4.48 17.75
N PRO A 198 -0.13 5.21 18.16
CA PRO A 198 -0.09 6.67 17.97
C PRO A 198 -0.23 7.08 16.50
N LEU A 199 0.43 6.34 15.58
CA LEU A 199 0.39 6.62 14.14
C LEU A 199 -0.99 6.42 13.53
N SER A 200 -1.73 5.40 13.98
CA SER A 200 -3.06 5.06 13.48
C SER A 200 -4.18 5.98 14.00
N ILE A 201 -3.97 6.61 15.15
CA ILE A 201 -4.93 7.53 15.78
C ILE A 201 -4.69 8.98 15.32
N ALA A 202 -3.45 9.36 15.00
CA ALA A 202 -3.13 10.70 14.51
C ALA A 202 -3.93 11.00 13.23
N GLU A 203 -4.66 12.12 13.23
CA GLU A 203 -5.47 12.56 12.08
C GLU A 203 -4.58 12.93 10.89
N ASN A 204 -3.36 13.44 11.15
CA ASN A 204 -2.34 13.78 10.17
C ASN A 204 -0.95 13.46 10.71
N HIS A 205 -0.41 12.28 10.39
CA HIS A 205 1.01 11.99 10.62
C HIS A 205 1.84 12.52 9.45
N SER A 206 3.03 13.06 9.73
CA SER A 206 3.94 13.45 8.66
C SER A 206 4.40 12.22 7.88
N LYS A 207 4.56 12.34 6.56
CA LYS A 207 5.10 11.26 5.71
C LYS A 207 6.42 10.73 6.27
N LYS A 208 7.30 11.63 6.71
CA LYS A 208 8.59 11.29 7.32
C LYS A 208 8.45 10.39 8.56
N THR A 209 7.48 10.67 9.43
CA THR A 209 7.22 9.85 10.61
C THR A 209 6.69 8.46 10.24
N TRP A 210 5.84 8.39 9.22
CA TRP A 210 5.32 7.12 8.70
C TRP A 210 6.44 6.24 8.12
N GLU A 211 7.30 6.81 7.26
CA GLU A 211 8.42 6.06 6.68
C GLU A 211 9.44 5.61 7.74
N ALA A 212 9.77 6.48 8.70
CA ALA A 212 10.68 6.11 9.79
C ALA A 212 10.12 4.94 10.62
N ALA A 213 8.81 4.96 10.91
CA ALA A 213 8.16 3.86 11.61
C ALA A 213 8.12 2.57 10.79
N LYS A 214 7.94 2.67 9.46
CA LYS A 214 7.93 1.52 8.55
C LYS A 214 9.22 0.72 8.65
N GLN A 215 10.37 1.39 8.70
CA GLN A 215 11.68 0.74 8.87
C GLN A 215 11.75 -0.07 10.17
N THR A 216 11.46 0.58 11.30
CA THR A 216 11.49 -0.09 12.61
C THR A 216 10.52 -1.26 12.68
N ILE A 217 9.33 -1.12 12.11
CA ILE A 217 8.32 -2.18 12.09
C ILE A 217 8.77 -3.35 11.20
N PHE A 218 9.39 -3.05 10.05
CA PHE A 218 9.92 -4.08 9.16
C PHE A 218 11.01 -4.91 9.84
N GLU A 219 11.99 -4.27 10.47
CA GLU A 219 13.06 -4.93 11.24
C GLU A 219 12.49 -5.75 12.42
N THR A 220 11.47 -5.22 13.08
CA THR A 220 10.77 -5.93 14.16
C THR A 220 10.10 -7.19 13.61
N TRP A 221 9.42 -7.12 12.47
CA TRP A 221 8.82 -8.29 11.83
C TRP A 221 9.85 -9.32 11.35
N GLN A 222 11.04 -8.89 10.93
CA GLN A 222 12.13 -9.82 10.62
C GLN A 222 12.55 -10.64 11.84
N SER A 223 12.50 -10.03 13.04
CA SER A 223 12.82 -10.72 14.30
C SER A 223 11.67 -11.60 14.82
N ILE A 224 10.43 -11.19 14.57
CA ILE A 224 9.22 -11.96 14.97
C ILE A 224 9.09 -13.24 14.12
N LEU A 225 9.39 -13.17 12.83
CA LEU A 225 9.02 -14.22 11.88
C LEU A 225 9.57 -15.61 12.25
N PRO A 226 10.85 -15.77 12.64
CA PRO A 226 11.38 -17.07 13.08
C PRO A 226 10.63 -17.64 14.29
N LEU A 227 10.14 -16.79 15.20
CA LEU A 227 9.37 -17.22 16.37
C LEU A 227 7.95 -17.66 16.04
N LEU A 228 7.39 -17.26 14.88
CA LEU A 228 6.02 -17.59 14.51
C LEU A 228 5.90 -18.86 13.67
N ILE A 229 6.94 -19.32 12.99
CA ILE A 229 6.85 -20.45 12.05
C ILE A 229 6.33 -21.72 12.74
N ASP A 230 6.90 -22.02 13.90
CA ASP A 230 6.52 -23.19 14.70
C ASP A 230 5.48 -22.87 15.78
N TYR A 231 5.00 -21.61 15.84
CA TYR A 231 3.98 -21.24 16.80
C TYR A 231 2.61 -21.75 16.33
N PRO A 232 1.91 -22.57 17.12
CA PRO A 232 0.67 -23.21 16.68
C PRO A 232 -0.47 -22.20 16.58
N TYR A 233 -1.45 -22.51 15.72
CA TYR A 233 -2.73 -21.79 15.63
C TYR A 233 -2.62 -20.30 15.26
N ASN A 234 -1.54 -19.91 14.58
CA ASN A 234 -1.43 -18.58 14.01
C ASN A 234 -2.61 -18.23 13.12
N GLN A 235 -3.04 -16.97 13.23
CA GLN A 235 -4.15 -16.45 12.46
C GLN A 235 -3.73 -15.17 11.74
N SER A 236 -4.54 -14.80 10.75
CA SER A 236 -4.51 -13.51 10.12
C SER A 236 -5.87 -12.84 10.37
N TYR A 237 -5.87 -11.53 10.57
CA TYR A 237 -7.08 -10.78 10.87
C TYR A 237 -7.16 -9.50 10.06
N HIS A 238 -8.17 -9.41 9.20
CA HIS A 238 -8.41 -8.19 8.44
C HIS A 238 -9.00 -7.11 9.35
N LEU A 239 -8.17 -6.11 9.67
CA LEU A 239 -8.51 -4.97 10.51
C LEU A 239 -8.47 -3.73 9.63
N TYR A 240 -9.63 -3.10 9.40
CA TYR A 240 -9.69 -1.90 8.56
C TYR A 240 -9.04 -0.68 9.22
N TRP A 241 -9.16 -0.58 10.54
CA TRP A 241 -8.60 0.53 11.32
C TRP A 241 -8.41 0.10 12.76
N LEU A 242 -7.23 0.38 13.32
CA LEU A 242 -6.90 0.04 14.70
C LEU A 242 -7.84 0.67 15.72
N LYS A 243 -8.40 1.87 15.46
CA LYS A 243 -9.37 2.50 16.38
C LYS A 243 -10.66 1.70 16.55
N HIS A 244 -10.94 0.79 15.63
CA HIS A 244 -12.11 -0.10 15.68
C HIS A 244 -11.77 -1.50 16.17
N LEU A 245 -10.55 -1.72 16.67
CA LEU A 245 -10.17 -2.96 17.30
C LEU A 245 -11.09 -3.22 18.50
N ARG A 246 -11.94 -4.23 18.38
CA ARG A 246 -12.81 -4.70 19.45
C ARG A 246 -12.06 -5.74 20.26
N GLU A 247 -12.40 -5.86 21.54
CA GLU A 247 -11.86 -6.94 22.36
C GLU A 247 -12.21 -8.32 21.77
N ARG A 248 -13.44 -8.52 21.27
CA ARG A 248 -13.81 -9.78 20.62
C ARG A 248 -13.58 -9.74 19.09
N PRO A 249 -12.72 -10.59 18.52
CA PRO A 249 -12.54 -10.69 17.07
C PRO A 249 -13.81 -11.20 16.38
N MET A 250 -14.08 -10.67 15.19
CA MET A 250 -15.12 -11.22 14.33
C MET A 250 -14.59 -12.46 13.61
N LYS A 251 -15.24 -13.61 13.83
CA LYS A 251 -14.84 -14.90 13.25
C LYS A 251 -14.67 -14.85 11.72
N MET A 252 -15.50 -14.09 11.01
CA MET A 252 -15.42 -13.97 9.54
C MET A 252 -14.12 -13.32 9.03
N PHE A 253 -13.40 -12.59 9.89
CA PHE A 253 -12.14 -11.93 9.53
C PHE A 253 -10.91 -12.66 10.06
N MET A 254 -11.09 -13.68 10.92
CA MET A 254 -10.00 -14.56 11.36
C MET A 254 -9.82 -15.67 10.33
N ARG A 255 -8.60 -15.83 9.82
CA ARG A 255 -8.23 -16.93 8.93
C ARG A 255 -6.98 -17.60 9.45
N ASP A 256 -6.88 -18.91 9.27
CA ASP A 256 -5.64 -19.62 9.53
C ASP A 256 -4.50 -18.96 8.76
N CYS A 257 -3.32 -18.90 9.37
CA CYS A 257 -2.17 -18.25 8.78
C CYS A 257 -0.90 -19.03 9.08
N ARG A 258 -0.11 -19.27 8.05
CA ARG A 258 1.23 -19.84 8.17
C ARG A 258 2.26 -18.77 7.85
N TYR A 259 3.46 -18.92 8.38
CA TYR A 259 4.58 -18.04 8.06
C TYR A 259 5.67 -18.85 7.36
N SER A 260 6.40 -18.18 6.48
CA SER A 260 7.56 -18.75 5.80
C SER A 260 8.75 -17.81 5.87
N LEU A 261 9.95 -18.37 5.96
CA LEU A 261 11.21 -17.62 5.81
C LEU A 261 11.52 -17.32 4.35
N GLU A 262 10.90 -18.03 3.41
CA GLU A 262 11.05 -17.70 2.00
C GLU A 262 10.60 -16.25 1.75
N ARG A 263 11.36 -15.56 0.91
CA ARG A 263 11.14 -14.16 0.58
C ARG A 263 10.55 -14.02 -0.81
N PRO A 264 9.48 -13.22 -0.99
CA PRO A 264 9.00 -12.88 -2.31
C PRO A 264 10.04 -12.02 -3.02
N PHE A 265 10.31 -12.34 -4.28
CA PHE A 265 11.03 -11.45 -5.19
C PHE A 265 10.09 -10.97 -6.30
N LEU A 266 10.39 -9.77 -6.80
CA LEU A 266 9.63 -9.16 -7.88
C LEU A 266 10.31 -9.48 -9.21
N ALA A 267 9.59 -10.14 -10.10
CA ALA A 267 10.00 -10.32 -11.48
C ALA A 267 9.21 -9.37 -12.38
N PHE A 268 9.87 -8.78 -13.36
CA PHE A 268 9.25 -7.82 -14.26
C PHE A 268 9.29 -8.31 -15.70
N ASP A 269 8.11 -8.41 -16.31
CA ASP A 269 7.98 -8.74 -17.73
C ASP A 269 7.87 -7.45 -18.54
N LEU A 270 8.83 -7.24 -19.45
CA LEU A 270 8.79 -6.12 -20.39
C LEU A 270 8.36 -6.62 -21.77
N THR A 271 7.09 -6.42 -22.11
CA THR A 271 6.52 -6.81 -23.40
C THR A 271 6.52 -5.64 -24.39
N TYR A 272 7.22 -5.77 -25.50
CA TYR A 272 7.17 -4.79 -26.58
C TYR A 272 5.85 -4.85 -27.37
N ARG A 273 5.26 -3.69 -27.64
CA ARG A 273 3.99 -3.50 -28.36
C ARG A 273 4.11 -2.37 -29.39
N LYS A 274 4.94 -2.55 -30.42
CA LYS A 274 5.17 -1.64 -31.57
C LYS A 274 5.56 -0.19 -31.24
N GLU A 275 4.73 0.56 -30.52
CA GLU A 275 4.95 1.97 -30.16
C GLU A 275 5.27 2.18 -28.68
N TYR A 276 5.12 1.13 -27.85
CA TYR A 276 5.32 1.19 -26.41
C TYR A 276 5.77 -0.17 -25.86
N PHE A 277 6.25 -0.19 -24.63
CA PHE A 277 6.46 -1.37 -23.82
C PHE A 277 5.38 -1.44 -22.74
N ASN A 278 4.96 -2.65 -22.39
CA ASN A 278 4.22 -2.93 -21.17
C ASN A 278 5.17 -3.60 -20.19
N LEU A 279 5.33 -3.01 -19.02
CA LEU A 279 5.98 -3.59 -17.86
C LEU A 279 4.89 -4.14 -16.94
N SER A 280 4.92 -5.43 -16.62
CA SER A 280 4.07 -6.05 -15.58
C SER A 280 4.94 -6.63 -14.48
N VAL A 281 4.40 -6.67 -13.25
CA VAL A 281 5.08 -7.28 -12.10
C VAL A 281 4.48 -8.63 -11.78
N ASN A 282 5.35 -9.58 -11.49
CA ASN A 282 5.05 -10.90 -10.98
C ASN A 282 5.70 -11.05 -9.60
N VAL A 283 5.00 -11.67 -8.66
CA VAL A 283 5.54 -11.98 -7.34
C VAL A 283 5.87 -13.46 -7.31
N ILE A 284 7.12 -13.80 -7.03
CA ILE A 284 7.59 -15.18 -7.05
C ILE A 284 8.17 -15.51 -5.68
N VAL A 285 7.80 -16.68 -5.15
CA VAL A 285 8.35 -17.24 -3.92
C VAL A 285 8.89 -18.62 -4.26
N GLY A 286 10.19 -18.83 -4.07
CA GLY A 286 10.88 -20.02 -4.59
C GLY A 286 10.72 -20.11 -6.11
N SER A 287 9.99 -21.14 -6.57
CA SER A 287 9.64 -21.33 -7.99
C SER A 287 8.15 -21.08 -8.30
N LYS A 288 7.35 -20.63 -7.32
CA LYS A 288 5.90 -20.46 -7.45
C LYS A 288 5.55 -19.00 -7.71
N LEU A 289 4.74 -18.76 -8.73
CA LEU A 289 4.09 -17.47 -8.94
C LEU A 289 2.97 -17.29 -7.90
N ILE A 290 3.02 -16.22 -7.12
CA ILE A 290 2.01 -15.88 -6.13
C ILE A 290 1.05 -14.83 -6.70
N PRO A 291 -0.24 -15.14 -6.89
CA PRO A 291 -1.21 -14.16 -7.33
C PRO A 291 -1.51 -13.17 -6.20
N VAL A 292 -1.14 -11.90 -6.39
CA VAL A 292 -1.37 -10.85 -5.39
C VAL A 292 -2.53 -9.97 -5.81
N THR A 293 -3.70 -10.22 -5.22
CA THR A 293 -4.92 -9.42 -5.43
C THR A 293 -5.05 -8.31 -4.40
N HIS A 294 -4.72 -8.61 -3.14
CA HIS A 294 -4.79 -7.68 -2.02
C HIS A 294 -3.51 -7.78 -1.21
N LYS A 295 -2.75 -6.68 -1.20
CA LYS A 295 -1.50 -6.58 -0.45
C LYS A 295 -1.67 -5.65 0.74
N PRO A 296 -1.40 -6.10 1.98
CA PRO A 296 -1.10 -5.22 3.09
C PRO A 296 0.33 -4.70 3.02
N ASN A 297 0.66 -3.69 3.82
CA ASN A 297 2.06 -3.28 4.01
C ASN A 297 2.91 -4.48 4.49
N LEU A 298 4.17 -4.52 4.07
CA LEU A 298 5.22 -5.47 4.46
C LEU A 298 5.01 -6.94 4.08
N PHE A 299 3.79 -7.40 3.84
CA PHE A 299 3.51 -8.83 3.58
C PHE A 299 2.89 -9.07 2.20
N VAL A 300 3.10 -10.28 1.69
CA VAL A 300 2.31 -10.90 0.62
C VAL A 300 1.67 -12.15 1.20
N PHE A 301 0.39 -12.36 0.91
CA PHE A 301 -0.34 -13.55 1.33
C PHE A 301 -0.60 -14.42 0.12
N ASP A 302 -0.23 -15.69 0.20
CA ASP A 302 -0.76 -16.73 -0.69
C ASP A 302 -2.10 -17.19 -0.14
N GLU A 303 -3.19 -16.72 -0.76
CA GLU A 303 -4.56 -17.04 -0.36
C GLU A 303 -4.89 -18.54 -0.52
N GLU A 304 -4.16 -19.28 -1.36
CA GLU A 304 -4.38 -20.72 -1.57
C GLU A 304 -3.86 -21.53 -0.38
N THR A 305 -2.66 -21.20 0.09
CA THR A 305 -2.00 -21.93 1.20
C THR A 305 -2.17 -21.25 2.54
N HIS A 306 -2.77 -20.06 2.56
CA HIS A 306 -2.86 -19.14 3.70
C HIS A 306 -1.48 -18.81 4.31
N THR A 307 -0.45 -18.72 3.48
CA THR A 307 0.92 -18.42 3.92
C THR A 307 1.21 -16.94 3.77
N ALA A 308 1.70 -16.31 4.83
CA ALA A 308 2.20 -14.95 4.85
C ALA A 308 3.72 -14.93 4.63
N PHE A 309 4.16 -14.14 3.67
CA PHE A 309 5.56 -13.91 3.34
C PHE A 309 5.89 -12.44 3.60
N LEU A 310 6.90 -12.18 4.43
CA LEU A 310 7.42 -10.82 4.59
C LEU A 310 8.21 -10.46 3.33
N MET A 311 8.03 -9.23 2.83
CA MET A 311 8.77 -8.71 1.67
C MET A 311 10.28 -8.72 1.92
N ASN A 312 11.05 -8.82 0.84
CA ASN A 312 12.51 -8.85 0.91
C ASN A 312 13.11 -7.52 1.38
N SER A 313 12.54 -6.39 0.94
CA SER A 313 12.92 -5.04 1.36
C SER A 313 11.71 -4.12 1.43
N ILE A 314 11.87 -2.95 2.05
CA ILE A 314 10.85 -1.89 2.05
C ILE A 314 10.67 -1.32 0.64
N GLN A 315 11.77 -1.21 -0.12
CA GLN A 315 11.73 -0.80 -1.51
C GLN A 315 10.85 -1.73 -2.35
N ASP A 316 10.99 -3.05 -2.20
CA ASP A 316 10.15 -4.03 -2.92
C ASP A 316 8.69 -3.95 -2.46
N ASP A 317 8.45 -3.72 -1.16
CA ASP A 317 7.10 -3.51 -0.63
C ASP A 317 6.42 -2.30 -1.30
N GLU A 318 7.13 -1.18 -1.39
CA GLU A 318 6.64 0.05 -2.01
C GLU A 318 6.46 -0.07 -3.51
N LEU A 319 7.41 -0.69 -4.20
CA LEU A 319 7.34 -0.91 -5.62
C LEU A 319 6.15 -1.80 -5.98
N LEU A 320 5.93 -2.88 -5.23
CA LEU A 320 4.78 -3.75 -5.45
C LEU A 320 3.46 -3.05 -5.12
N ILE A 321 3.38 -2.29 -4.01
CA ILE A 321 2.22 -1.46 -3.68
C ILE A 321 1.91 -0.49 -4.82
N TRP A 322 2.93 0.24 -5.28
CA TRP A 322 2.81 1.19 -6.37
C TRP A 322 2.32 0.50 -7.65
N MET A 323 2.90 -0.65 -8.01
CA MET A 323 2.44 -1.43 -9.17
C MET A 323 0.98 -1.84 -9.03
N MET A 324 0.55 -2.31 -7.85
CA MET A 324 -0.83 -2.73 -7.59
C MET A 324 -1.83 -1.59 -7.70
N ASP A 325 -1.50 -0.43 -7.13
CA ASP A 325 -2.32 0.77 -7.24
C ASP A 325 -2.40 1.25 -8.72
N ASN A 326 -1.46 0.81 -9.54
CA ASN A 326 -1.37 1.01 -10.99
C ASN A 326 -1.76 -0.23 -11.82
N LYS A 327 -2.65 -1.08 -11.29
CA LYS A 327 -3.22 -2.27 -11.97
C LYS A 327 -2.19 -3.31 -12.42
N ASN A 328 -1.06 -3.40 -11.71
CA ASN A 328 0.08 -4.29 -11.98
C ASN A 328 0.67 -4.13 -13.39
N LYS A 329 0.41 -3.01 -14.07
CA LYS A 329 0.79 -2.80 -15.46
C LYS A 329 1.14 -1.34 -15.74
N LEU A 330 2.37 -1.14 -16.21
CA LEU A 330 2.92 0.14 -16.59
C LEU A 330 3.23 0.17 -18.10
N THR A 331 2.66 1.12 -18.82
CA THR A 331 2.95 1.41 -20.22
C THR A 331 4.08 2.44 -20.29
N VAL A 332 5.22 2.05 -20.87
CA VAL A 332 6.38 2.91 -21.12
C VAL A 332 6.49 3.20 -22.61
N ARG A 333 6.44 4.48 -23.00
CA ARG A 333 6.49 4.84 -24.43
C ARG A 333 7.92 4.92 -24.94
N ILE A 334 8.14 4.45 -26.17
CA ILE A 334 9.40 4.67 -26.88
C ILE A 334 9.43 6.11 -27.39
N ARG A 335 10.38 6.91 -26.89
CA ARG A 335 10.68 8.22 -27.48
C ARG A 335 11.52 7.95 -28.73
N ARG A 336 10.91 8.01 -29.91
CA ARG A 336 11.70 8.16 -31.15
C ARG A 336 12.40 9.51 -31.03
N LEU A 337 13.73 9.50 -30.90
CA LEU A 337 14.53 10.68 -31.14
C LEU A 337 14.27 11.07 -32.59
N SER A 338 13.62 12.22 -32.79
CA SER A 338 13.66 12.88 -34.08
C SER A 338 15.15 13.13 -34.37
N ASN A 339 15.66 12.61 -35.48
CA ASN A 339 16.96 13.05 -35.98
C ASN A 339 16.91 14.59 -36.09
N PRO A 340 17.99 15.29 -35.67
CA PRO A 340 18.06 16.75 -35.73
C PRO A 340 17.85 17.28 -37.14
#